data_AF-A0A3D3LSN3-F1
#
_entry.id   AF-A0A3D3LSN3-F1
#
_cell.length_a   1.000
_cell.length_b   1.000
_cell.length_c   1.000
_cell.angle_alpha   90.00
_cell.angle_beta   90.00
_cell.angle_gamma   90.00
#
_symmetry.space_group_name_H-M   'P 1'
#
loop_
_entity.id
_entity.type
_entity.pdbx_description
1 polymer ?
#
loop_
_entity_poly.entity_id
_entity_poly.type
_entity_poly.pdbx_seq_one_letter_code
_entity_poly.pdbx_strand_id
1 'polypeptide(L)'
;MNRETFLKVFGMGLVSPALFKLDPPTQKKPELIKLSEFFIAGFKFYEGNKILSNLNPGDRINVIHETENKYDNRAIRLETQSGKKLGYIPRDSNEIPSNILKENQKLTATIKEIYPTEPDWHKVYIELFLIQPKL
;
A
#
# COMPACT_ATOMS: atom_id res chain seq x y z
N MET A 1 -5.57 30.21 14.68
CA MET A 1 -6.38 31.26 15.35
C MET A 1 -6.93 32.14 14.21
N ASN A 2 -8.23 32.27 13.89
CA ASN A 2 -9.47 31.87 14.55
C ASN A 2 -10.61 31.62 13.55
N ARG A 3 -11.53 30.74 13.96
CA ARG A 3 -12.76 30.22 13.32
C ARG A 3 -13.95 31.21 13.27
N GLU A 4 -13.69 32.51 13.32
CA GLU A 4 -14.72 33.52 13.65
C GLU A 4 -14.93 34.59 12.56
N THR A 5 -14.39 34.43 11.34
CA THR A 5 -14.48 35.46 10.27
C THR A 5 -15.23 35.01 9.03
N PHE A 6 -16.21 34.10 9.15
CA PHE A 6 -16.97 33.63 7.97
C PHE A 6 -18.48 33.89 8.00
N LEU A 7 -19.02 34.48 9.08
CA LEU A 7 -20.49 34.63 9.23
C LEU A 7 -21.01 36.08 9.13
N LYS A 8 -20.42 36.93 8.27
CA LYS A 8 -20.95 38.29 8.02
C LYS A 8 -20.85 38.76 6.56
N VAL A 9 -21.52 38.05 5.64
CA VAL A 9 -21.97 38.65 4.36
C VAL A 9 -23.37 38.13 4.04
N PHE A 10 -24.37 38.59 4.82
CA PHE A 10 -25.78 38.52 4.46
C PHE A 10 -26.31 39.95 4.47
N GLY A 11 -26.00 40.69 3.40
CA GLY A 11 -26.42 42.08 3.23
C GLY A 11 -26.41 42.45 1.76
N MET A 12 -27.59 42.33 1.13
CA MET A 12 -28.00 43.01 -0.11
C MET A 12 -26.98 43.05 -1.25
N GLY A 13 -27.01 42.04 -2.12
CA GLY A 13 -26.40 42.10 -3.44
C GLY A 13 -26.49 40.74 -4.10
N LEU A 14 -27.16 40.65 -5.24
CA LEU A 14 -27.32 39.44 -6.03
C LEU A 14 -25.95 38.87 -6.44
N VAL A 15 -25.37 37.99 -5.61
CA VAL A 15 -24.31 37.11 -6.08
C VAL A 15 -25.02 36.03 -6.88
N SER A 16 -24.96 36.15 -8.21
CA SER A 16 -25.46 35.12 -9.11
C SER A 16 -24.97 33.74 -8.64
N PRO A 17 -25.83 32.70 -8.53
CA PRO A 17 -25.39 31.35 -8.17
C PRO A 17 -24.41 30.74 -9.19
N ALA A 18 -24.25 31.38 -10.34
CA ALA A 18 -23.34 30.99 -11.40
C ALA A 18 -22.04 31.81 -11.32
N LEU A 19 -21.07 31.39 -10.49
CA LEU A 19 -19.64 31.35 -10.87
C LEU A 19 -18.70 30.92 -9.72
N PHE A 20 -18.95 29.80 -9.05
CA PHE A 20 -17.84 29.01 -8.47
C PHE A 20 -18.14 27.53 -8.67
N LYS A 21 -18.22 27.10 -9.94
CA LYS A 21 -17.80 25.74 -10.27
C LYS A 21 -16.28 25.74 -10.19
N LEU A 22 -15.75 25.63 -8.97
CA LEU A 22 -14.44 25.03 -8.83
C LEU A 22 -14.67 23.59 -9.27
N ASP A 23 -14.21 23.23 -10.47
CA ASP A 23 -14.05 21.82 -10.79
C ASP A 23 -13.28 21.22 -9.60
N PRO A 24 -13.81 20.18 -8.94
CA PRO A 24 -13.11 19.58 -7.81
C PRO A 24 -11.70 19.28 -8.30
N PRO A 25 -10.65 19.65 -7.53
CA PRO A 25 -9.27 19.43 -7.96
C PRO A 25 -9.19 17.99 -8.41
N THR A 26 -8.95 17.80 -9.70
CA THR A 26 -8.96 16.48 -10.32
C THR A 26 -7.78 15.77 -9.68
N GLN A 27 -8.03 15.01 -8.61
CA GLN A 27 -6.98 14.33 -7.87
C GLN A 27 -6.38 13.32 -8.84
N LYS A 28 -5.23 13.66 -9.43
CA LYS A 28 -4.52 12.75 -10.34
C LYS A 28 -4.24 11.48 -9.55
N LYS A 29 -4.73 10.34 -10.05
CA LYS A 29 -4.47 9.03 -9.45
C LYS A 29 -2.94 8.85 -9.33
N PRO A 30 -2.43 8.38 -8.18
CA PRO A 30 -0.99 8.14 -8.02
C PRO A 30 -0.49 7.14 -9.06
N GLU A 31 0.74 7.33 -9.49
CA GLU A 31 1.41 6.40 -10.40
C GLU A 31 2.02 5.24 -9.61
N LEU A 32 1.91 4.02 -10.16
CA LEU A 32 2.52 2.84 -9.57
C LEU A 32 3.72 2.45 -10.42
N ILE A 33 4.91 2.54 -9.84
CA ILE A 33 6.15 2.07 -10.47
C ILE A 33 6.45 0.69 -9.92
N LYS A 34 6.47 -0.31 -10.80
CA LYS A 34 6.81 -1.68 -10.43
C LYS A 34 8.29 -1.78 -10.06
N LEU A 35 8.58 -2.36 -8.90
CA LEU A 35 9.94 -2.53 -8.39
C LEU A 35 10.44 -3.95 -8.60
N SER A 36 9.64 -4.95 -8.27
CA SER A 36 10.03 -6.36 -8.34
C SER A 36 8.82 -7.30 -8.26
N GLU A 37 9.07 -8.58 -8.52
CA GLU A 37 8.12 -9.67 -8.31
C GLU A 37 8.81 -10.80 -7.54
N PHE A 38 8.09 -11.46 -6.64
CA PHE A 38 8.66 -12.54 -5.84
C PHE A 38 7.57 -13.35 -5.12
N PHE A 39 7.94 -14.53 -4.64
CA PHE A 39 7.11 -15.30 -3.71
C PHE A 39 7.22 -14.75 -2.29
N ILE A 40 6.10 -14.72 -1.56
CA ILE A 40 6.10 -14.31 -0.15
C ILE A 40 6.96 -15.27 0.67
N ALA A 41 8.02 -14.75 1.31
CA ALA A 41 8.88 -15.53 2.17
C ALA A 41 8.19 -15.87 3.50
N GLY A 42 8.37 -17.10 3.96
CA GLY A 42 7.85 -17.58 5.24
C GLY A 42 6.33 -17.78 5.27
N PHE A 43 5.66 -17.85 4.12
CA PHE A 43 4.20 -17.94 4.00
C PHE A 43 3.55 -19.03 4.87
N LYS A 44 4.17 -20.22 4.93
CA LYS A 44 3.67 -21.35 5.75
C LYS A 44 3.73 -21.16 7.26
N PHE A 45 4.59 -20.28 7.76
CA PHE A 45 4.85 -20.15 9.19
C PHE A 45 3.86 -19.21 9.90
N TYR A 46 3.03 -18.50 9.13
CA TYR A 46 2.08 -17.52 9.65
C TYR A 46 0.64 -17.92 9.30
N GLU A 47 -0.23 -16.94 9.07
CA GLU A 47 -1.63 -17.22 8.73
C GLU A 47 -1.81 -17.68 7.26
N GLY A 48 -0.74 -17.65 6.45
CA GLY A 48 -0.78 -17.90 5.00
C GLY A 48 -1.52 -19.19 4.61
N ASN A 49 -1.18 -20.33 5.21
CA ASN A 49 -1.85 -21.60 4.89
C ASN A 49 -3.34 -21.64 5.31
N LYS A 50 -3.74 -20.88 6.33
CA LYS A 50 -5.14 -20.84 6.80
C LYS A 50 -6.02 -19.94 5.93
N ILE A 51 -5.42 -18.93 5.29
CA ILE A 51 -6.16 -17.92 4.53
C ILE A 51 -5.95 -18.05 3.02
N LEU A 52 -5.12 -19.00 2.55
CA LEU A 52 -4.81 -19.20 1.14
C LEU A 52 -6.07 -19.30 0.26
N SER A 53 -7.10 -20.01 0.73
CA SER A 53 -8.39 -20.15 0.02
C SER A 53 -9.17 -18.84 -0.10
N ASN A 54 -8.82 -17.83 0.69
CA ASN A 54 -9.48 -16.53 0.74
C ASN A 54 -8.67 -15.44 0.02
N LEU A 55 -7.50 -15.79 -0.52
CA LEU A 55 -6.67 -14.88 -1.32
C LEU A 55 -7.01 -15.04 -2.80
N ASN A 56 -6.99 -13.93 -3.52
CA ASN A 56 -7.23 -13.89 -4.95
C ASN A 56 -6.14 -13.08 -5.67
N PRO A 57 -5.79 -13.43 -6.92
CA PRO A 57 -5.07 -12.52 -7.79
C PRO A 57 -5.74 -11.14 -7.85
N GLY A 58 -4.95 -10.09 -7.76
CA GLY A 58 -5.39 -8.70 -7.68
C GLY A 58 -5.58 -8.15 -6.25
N ASP A 59 -5.59 -9.02 -5.23
CA ASP A 59 -5.72 -8.56 -3.84
C ASP A 59 -4.56 -7.66 -3.44
N ARG A 60 -4.88 -6.54 -2.77
CA ARG A 60 -3.88 -5.59 -2.27
C ARG A 60 -3.26 -6.07 -0.96
N ILE A 61 -1.96 -5.94 -0.89
CA ILE A 61 -1.13 -6.32 0.25
C ILE A 61 -0.55 -5.07 0.90
N ASN A 62 -0.68 -5.00 2.23
CA ASN A 62 -0.03 -4.00 3.06
C ASN A 62 1.45 -4.35 3.24
N VAL A 63 2.30 -3.33 3.12
CA VAL A 63 3.76 -3.45 3.19
C VAL A 63 4.21 -2.67 4.43
N ILE A 64 4.67 -3.37 5.47
CA ILE A 64 5.04 -2.77 6.76
C ILE A 64 6.53 -2.98 7.04
N HIS A 65 7.26 -1.89 7.23
CA HIS A 65 8.67 -1.94 7.63
C HIS A 65 8.79 -2.29 9.13
N GLU A 66 9.58 -3.31 9.47
CA GLU A 66 9.89 -3.68 10.85
C GLU A 66 11.35 -3.29 11.17
N THR A 67 11.62 -1.99 11.35
CA THR A 67 12.98 -1.47 11.59
C THR A 67 13.65 -2.03 12.84
N GLU A 68 12.85 -2.45 13.84
CA GLU A 68 13.32 -3.01 15.11
C GLU A 68 13.32 -4.55 15.12
N ASN A 69 13.18 -5.19 13.97
CA ASN A 69 13.23 -6.65 13.89
C ASN A 69 14.63 -7.16 14.27
N LYS A 70 14.71 -7.95 15.35
CA LYS A 70 15.96 -8.47 15.94
C LYS A 70 16.81 -9.34 15.00
N TYR A 71 16.25 -9.87 13.92
CA TYR A 71 16.96 -10.76 12.99
C TYR A 71 17.42 -10.05 11.72
N ASP A 72 16.66 -9.04 11.28
CA ASP A 72 16.92 -8.30 10.04
C ASP A 72 16.29 -6.91 10.12
N ASN A 73 17.10 -5.87 10.23
CA ASN A 73 16.63 -4.48 10.26
C ASN A 73 16.04 -3.98 8.92
N ARG A 74 16.11 -4.80 7.86
CA ARG A 74 15.45 -4.57 6.56
C ARG A 74 14.17 -5.40 6.41
N ALA A 75 13.72 -6.08 7.47
CA ALA A 75 12.52 -6.90 7.41
C ALA A 75 11.29 -6.07 7.03
N ILE A 76 10.59 -6.52 6.00
CA ILE A 76 9.35 -5.91 5.54
C ILE A 76 8.26 -6.97 5.56
N ARG A 77 7.33 -6.82 6.50
CA ARG A 77 6.19 -7.69 6.71
C ARG A 77 5.12 -7.40 5.66
N LEU A 78 4.55 -8.47 5.13
CA LEU A 78 3.46 -8.45 4.16
C LEU A 78 2.18 -8.95 4.81
N GLU A 79 1.10 -8.20 4.66
CA GLU A 79 -0.20 -8.51 5.28
C GLU A 79 -1.37 -8.28 4.35
N THR A 80 -2.46 -9.00 4.57
CA THR A 80 -3.75 -8.68 3.93
C THR A 80 -4.24 -7.29 4.34
N GLN A 81 -5.22 -6.75 3.60
CA GLN A 81 -5.91 -5.51 4.01
C GLN A 81 -6.57 -5.61 5.40
N SER A 82 -6.97 -6.82 5.82
CA SER A 82 -7.52 -7.10 7.15
C SER A 82 -6.46 -7.28 8.26
N GLY A 83 -5.17 -7.09 7.95
CA GLY A 83 -4.07 -7.18 8.92
C GLY A 83 -3.62 -8.60 9.23
N LYS A 84 -3.93 -9.58 8.37
CA LYS A 84 -3.44 -10.96 8.54
C LYS A 84 -2.04 -11.09 7.97
N LYS A 85 -1.10 -11.52 8.81
CA LYS A 85 0.30 -11.70 8.42
C LYS A 85 0.46 -12.83 7.42
N LEU A 86 0.88 -12.47 6.21
CA LEU A 86 1.17 -13.40 5.12
C LEU A 86 2.61 -13.89 5.19
N GLY A 87 3.55 -13.00 5.50
CA GLY A 87 4.98 -13.32 5.51
C GLY A 87 5.83 -12.08 5.33
N TYR A 88 6.91 -12.20 4.56
CA TYR A 88 7.89 -11.14 4.35
C TYR A 88 8.30 -11.01 2.88
N ILE A 89 8.85 -9.85 2.54
CA ILE A 89 9.70 -9.72 1.36
C ILE A 89 10.96 -10.61 1.56
N PRO A 90 11.36 -11.43 0.57
CA PRO A 90 12.58 -12.22 0.64
C PRO A 90 13.82 -11.38 0.98
N ARG A 91 14.75 -11.98 1.74
CA ARG A 91 15.92 -11.27 2.28
C ARG A 91 16.86 -10.74 1.20
N ASP A 92 16.99 -11.47 0.11
CA ASP A 92 17.77 -11.07 -1.07
C ASP A 92 17.13 -9.92 -1.87
N SER A 93 15.86 -9.62 -1.61
CA SER A 93 15.05 -8.65 -2.35
C SER A 93 14.59 -7.46 -1.48
N ASN A 94 14.94 -7.43 -0.19
CA ASN A 94 14.41 -6.44 0.77
C ASN A 94 15.21 -5.14 0.86
N GLU A 95 16.41 -5.07 0.26
CA GLU A 95 17.32 -3.93 0.40
C GLU A 95 16.75 -2.63 -0.18
N ILE A 96 16.40 -2.65 -1.46
CA ILE A 96 15.80 -1.51 -2.16
C ILE A 96 14.50 -1.05 -1.47
N PRO A 97 13.50 -1.92 -1.24
CA PRO A 97 12.25 -1.47 -0.63
C PRO A 97 12.43 -0.99 0.82
N SER A 98 13.39 -1.52 1.58
CA SER A 98 13.67 -1.02 2.94
C SER A 98 14.18 0.41 2.90
N ASN A 99 15.09 0.72 1.98
CA ASN A 99 15.60 2.09 1.83
C ASN A 99 14.50 3.06 1.38
N ILE A 100 13.62 2.66 0.46
CA ILE A 100 12.46 3.47 0.05
C ILE A 100 11.55 3.79 1.25
N LEU A 101 11.25 2.79 2.08
CA LEU A 101 10.41 2.99 3.26
C LEU A 101 11.08 3.87 4.33
N LYS A 102 12.41 3.87 4.44
CA LYS A 102 13.16 4.79 5.33
C LYS A 102 13.04 6.25 4.89
N GLU A 103 12.94 6.50 3.60
CA GLU A 103 12.73 7.83 3.02
C GLU A 103 11.25 8.30 3.11
N ASN A 104 10.42 7.63 3.92
CA ASN A 104 8.99 7.90 4.09
C ASN A 104 8.16 7.80 2.80
N GLN A 105 8.69 7.13 1.77
CA GLN A 105 7.92 6.82 0.57
C GLN A 105 7.01 5.61 0.82
N LYS A 106 5.92 5.53 0.05
CA LYS A 106 4.89 4.49 0.25
C LYS A 106 5.06 3.38 -0.78
N LEU A 107 5.03 2.14 -0.29
CA LEU A 107 4.97 0.94 -1.12
C LEU A 107 3.59 0.29 -1.02
N THR A 108 3.22 -0.45 -2.06
CA THR A 108 2.09 -1.38 -2.04
C THR A 108 2.45 -2.63 -2.82
N ALA A 109 1.75 -3.72 -2.58
CA ALA A 109 1.90 -4.93 -3.36
C ALA A 109 0.53 -5.48 -3.78
N THR A 110 0.51 -6.27 -4.84
CA THR A 110 -0.67 -7.01 -5.28
C THR A 110 -0.33 -8.46 -5.51
N ILE A 111 -1.26 -9.35 -5.18
CA ILE A 111 -1.12 -10.76 -5.56
C ILE A 111 -1.21 -10.86 -7.08
N LYS A 112 -0.18 -11.41 -7.71
CA LYS A 112 -0.16 -11.68 -9.14
C LYS A 112 -0.70 -13.06 -9.42
N GLU A 113 -0.16 -14.07 -8.76
CA GLU A 113 -0.51 -15.48 -8.97
C GLU A 113 -0.50 -16.25 -7.65
N ILE A 114 -1.33 -17.30 -7.58
CA ILE A 114 -1.41 -18.21 -6.44
C ILE A 114 -1.27 -19.63 -6.97
N TYR A 115 -0.41 -20.43 -6.33
CA TYR A 115 -0.14 -21.82 -6.67
C TYR A 115 -0.43 -22.72 -5.47
N PRO A 116 -1.69 -23.17 -5.28
CA PRO A 116 -2.08 -23.91 -4.08
C PRO A 116 -1.41 -25.28 -3.92
N THR A 117 -0.98 -25.88 -5.02
CA THR A 117 -0.36 -27.22 -5.08
C THR A 117 1.16 -27.20 -5.01
N GLU A 118 1.78 -26.03 -5.10
CA GLU A 118 3.22 -25.88 -5.03
C GLU A 118 3.72 -26.00 -3.59
N PRO A 119 5.04 -26.27 -3.40
CA PRO A 119 5.66 -26.23 -2.10
C PRO A 119 5.40 -24.91 -1.39
N ASP A 120 5.41 -24.96 -0.06
CA ASP A 120 5.04 -23.85 0.81
C ASP A 120 5.78 -22.52 0.57
N TRP A 121 6.96 -22.55 -0.03
CA TRP A 121 7.77 -21.37 -0.36
C TRP A 121 7.45 -20.77 -1.75
N HIS A 122 6.57 -21.39 -2.53
CA HIS A 122 6.15 -20.96 -3.88
C HIS A 122 4.63 -20.81 -4.02
N LYS A 123 3.91 -20.52 -2.93
CA LYS A 123 2.43 -20.46 -2.97
C LYS A 123 1.84 -19.15 -3.46
N VAL A 124 2.40 -18.01 -3.07
CA VAL A 124 1.82 -16.69 -3.38
C VAL A 124 2.87 -15.80 -3.99
N TYR A 125 2.68 -15.48 -5.27
CA TYR A 125 3.54 -14.63 -6.06
C TYR A 125 2.94 -13.23 -6.14
N ILE A 126 3.74 -12.21 -5.83
CA ILE A 126 3.27 -10.83 -5.74
C ILE A 126 4.10 -9.90 -6.63
N GLU A 127 3.48 -8.78 -6.99
CA GLU A 127 4.14 -7.62 -7.57
C GLU A 127 4.27 -6.53 -6.49
N LEU A 128 5.44 -5.91 -6.38
CA LEU A 128 5.72 -4.80 -5.47
C LEU A 128 5.83 -3.49 -6.25
N PHE A 129 5.21 -2.43 -5.75
CA PHE A 129 5.16 -1.12 -6.39
C PHE A 129 5.53 0.02 -5.44
N LEU A 130 6.24 1.01 -5.96
CA LEU A 130 6.36 2.34 -5.39
C LEU A 130 5.12 3.17 -5.78
N ILE A 131 4.50 3.82 -4.79
CA ILE A 131 3.43 4.79 -5.01
C ILE A 131 4.06 6.17 -5.20
N GLN A 132 4.12 6.65 -6.44
CA GLN A 132 4.59 7.98 -6.75
C GLN A 132 3.43 8.97 -6.80
N PRO A 133 3.42 10.02 -5.95
CA PRO A 133 2.42 11.08 -6.05
C PRO A 133 2.61 11.84 -7.35
N LYS A 134 1.53 12.07 -8.11
CA LYS A 134 1.55 12.98 -9.25
C LYS A 134 1.44 14.41 -8.74
N LEU A 135 2.46 15.22 -9.05
CA LEU A 135 2.47 16.67 -8.84
C LEU A 135 1.50 17.38 -9.81
#